data_AF-A0AAE3ZBR0-F1
#
_entry.id   AF-A0AAE3ZBR0-F1
#
_cell.length_a   1.000
_cell.length_b   1.000
_cell.length_c   1.000
_cell.angle_alpha   90.00
_cell.angle_beta   90.00
_cell.angle_gamma   90.00
#
_symmetry.space_group_name_H-M   'P 1'
#
loop_
_entity.id
_entity.type
_entity.pdbx_description
1 polymer ?
#
loop_
_entity_poly.entity_id
_entity_poly.type
_entity_poly.pdbx_seq_one_letter_code
_entity_poly.pdbx_strand_id
1 'polypeptide(L)'
;MALNLRLREEAEEALRAEAERSGRSQQELLREAVDRYLDLTPAEGPKHEWDHLITSGKVLPPRGQYRKVIPTKTLPEGQRSIDLLDREDRF
;
A
#
# COMPACT_ATOMS: atom_id res chain seq x y z
N MET A 1 22.06 -17.61 11.65
CA MET A 1 21.98 -18.85 10.84
C MET A 1 21.94 -18.46 9.37
N ALA A 2 22.70 -19.16 8.52
CA ALA A 2 22.59 -19.02 7.08
C ALA A 2 21.53 -20.01 6.56
N LEU A 3 20.55 -19.50 5.82
CA LEU A 3 19.51 -20.31 5.18
C LEU A 3 19.84 -20.39 3.69
N ASN A 4 20.16 -21.59 3.20
CA ASN A 4 20.41 -21.82 1.78
C ASN A 4 19.07 -22.14 1.10
N LEU A 5 18.44 -21.12 0.52
CA LEU A 5 17.22 -21.26 -0.27
C LEU A 5 17.57 -21.31 -1.76
N ARG A 6 16.93 -22.23 -2.49
CA ARG A 6 16.94 -22.24 -3.95
C ARG A 6 15.72 -21.51 -4.45
N LEU A 7 15.91 -20.27 -4.88
CA LEU A 7 14.86 -19.44 -5.47
C LEU A 7 14.84 -19.63 -6.98
N ARG A 8 13.68 -19.37 -7.59
CA ARG A 8 13.61 -19.16 -9.05
C ARG A 8 14.28 -17.83 -9.36
N GLU A 9 14.85 -17.69 -10.56
CA GLU A 9 15.56 -16.48 -10.99
C GLU A 9 14.69 -15.21 -10.84
N GLU A 10 13.44 -15.27 -11.32
CA GLU A 10 12.44 -14.20 -11.17
C GLU A 10 12.21 -13.77 -9.72
N ALA A 11 12.23 -14.73 -8.79
CA ALA A 11 12.02 -14.47 -7.36
C ALA A 11 13.26 -13.85 -6.71
N GLU A 12 14.46 -14.22 -7.18
CA GLU A 12 15.71 -13.60 -6.72
C GLU A 12 15.80 -12.14 -7.19
N GLU A 13 15.46 -11.86 -8.44
CA GLU A 13 15.41 -10.50 -8.98
C GLU A 13 14.41 -9.63 -8.22
N ALA A 14 13.19 -10.14 -7.99
CA ALA A 14 12.17 -9.44 -7.24
C ALA A 14 12.62 -9.13 -5.80
N LEU A 15 13.28 -10.09 -5.12
CA LEU A 15 13.80 -9.91 -3.77
C LEU A 15 14.92 -8.86 -3.74
N ARG A 16 15.81 -8.86 -4.74
CA ARG A 16 16.89 -7.87 -4.86
C ARG A 16 16.35 -6.47 -5.08
N ALA A 17 15.40 -6.31 -6.00
CA ALA A 17 14.74 -5.03 -6.26
C ALA A 17 14.00 -4.49 -5.02
N GLU A 18 13.34 -5.37 -4.26
CA GLU A 18 12.66 -4.99 -3.03
C GLU A 18 13.64 -4.59 -1.91
N ALA A 19 14.79 -5.27 -1.81
CA ALA A 19 15.84 -4.90 -0.88
C ALA A 19 16.41 -3.50 -1.19
N GLU A 20 16.68 -3.20 -2.46
CA GLU A 20 17.12 -1.87 -2.90
C GLU A 20 16.05 -0.79 -2.64
N ARG A 21 14.79 -1.09 -2.95
CA ARG A 21 13.66 -0.17 -2.75
C ARG A 21 13.42 0.16 -1.28
N SER A 22 13.52 -0.83 -0.40
CA SER A 22 13.25 -0.69 1.03
C SER A 22 14.47 -0.28 1.85
N GLY A 23 15.68 -0.39 1.29
CA GLY A 23 16.94 -0.21 2.01
C GLY A 23 17.23 -1.31 3.04
N ARG A 24 16.46 -2.41 3.02
CA ARG A 24 16.57 -3.53 3.97
C ARG A 24 17.38 -4.67 3.37
N SER A 25 17.94 -5.52 4.22
CA SER A 25 18.67 -6.70 3.73
C SER A 25 17.70 -7.75 3.18
N GLN A 26 18.13 -8.48 2.14
CA GLN A 26 17.33 -9.59 1.58
C GLN A 26 16.98 -10.66 2.63
N GLN A 27 17.88 -10.93 3.59
CA GLN A 27 17.61 -11.87 4.67
C GLN A 27 16.54 -11.39 5.64
N GLU A 28 16.48 -10.08 5.89
CA GLU A 28 15.47 -9.50 6.77
C GLU A 28 14.08 -9.57 6.13
N LEU A 29 13.99 -9.27 4.82
CA LEU A 29 12.76 -9.43 4.05
C LEU A 29 12.29 -10.89 4.01
N LEU A 30 13.21 -11.84 3.81
CA LEU A 30 12.88 -13.27 3.82
C LEU A 30 12.39 -13.74 5.18
N ARG A 31 13.02 -13.30 6.29
CA ARG A 31 12.57 -13.66 7.63
C ARG A 31 11.18 -13.13 7.91
N GLU A 32 10.94 -11.84 7.64
CA GLU A 32 9.60 -11.25 7.83
C GLU A 32 8.53 -11.94 6.98
N ALA A 33 8.86 -12.28 5.73
CA ALA A 33 7.91 -12.98 4.85
C ALA A 33 7.58 -14.38 5.39
N VAL A 34 8.58 -15.12 5.88
CA VAL A 34 8.41 -16.45 6.48
C VAL A 34 7.63 -16.36 7.79
N ASP A 35 7.98 -15.41 8.65
CA ASP A 35 7.32 -15.19 9.94
C ASP A 35 5.84 -14.83 9.74
N ARG A 36 5.53 -13.97 8.76
CA ARG A 36 4.15 -13.63 8.37
C ARG A 36 3.42 -14.81 7.74
N TYR A 37 4.06 -15.57 6.86
CA TYR A 37 3.42 -16.69 6.16
C TYR A 37 3.09 -17.85 7.09
N LEU A 38 3.96 -18.09 8.09
CA LEU A 38 3.80 -19.16 9.08
C LEU A 38 3.12 -18.69 10.38
N ASP A 39 2.70 -17.43 10.45
CA ASP A 39 2.07 -16.81 11.63
C ASP A 39 2.91 -16.98 12.92
N LEU A 40 4.23 -16.89 12.78
CA LEU A 40 5.20 -17.14 13.88
C LEU A 40 5.45 -15.91 14.74
N THR A 41 5.14 -14.72 14.21
CA THR A 41 5.11 -13.50 15.01
C THR A 41 3.87 -13.51 15.90
N PRO A 42 4.00 -13.49 17.24
CA PRO A 42 2.85 -13.20 18.10
C PRO A 42 2.34 -11.84 17.66
N ALA A 43 1.12 -11.78 17.14
CA ALA A 43 0.51 -10.62 16.49
C ALA A 43 1.01 -9.30 17.10
N GLU A 44 2.07 -8.72 16.51
CA GLU A 44 2.08 -7.27 16.37
C GLU A 44 0.89 -7.04 15.47
N GLY A 45 -0.23 -6.69 16.09
CA GLY A 45 -1.47 -6.42 15.41
C GLY A 45 -1.23 -5.49 14.21
N PRO A 46 -2.19 -5.40 13.27
CA PRO A 46 -2.04 -4.60 12.07
C PRO A 46 -1.36 -3.27 12.42
N LYS A 47 -0.18 -3.01 11.84
CA LYS A 47 0.71 -1.88 12.21
C LYS A 47 -0.06 -0.56 12.21
N HIS A 48 -1.13 -0.50 11.40
CA HIS A 48 -2.25 0.41 11.59
C HIS A 48 -3.60 -0.29 11.41
N GLU A 49 -4.65 0.21 12.07
CA GLU A 49 -6.05 -0.21 11.85
C GLU A 49 -6.44 -0.29 10.39
N TRP A 50 -5.79 0.43 9.47
CA TRP A 50 -6.14 0.38 8.04
C TRP A 50 -5.61 -0.85 7.30
N ASP A 51 -4.62 -1.58 7.85
CA ASP A 51 -4.02 -2.74 7.19
C ASP A 51 -5.05 -3.86 6.95
N HIS A 52 -5.92 -4.13 7.93
CA HIS A 52 -6.98 -5.13 7.74
C HIS A 52 -7.98 -4.73 6.65
N LEU A 53 -8.19 -3.43 6.43
CA LEU A 53 -9.07 -2.91 5.39
C LEU A 53 -8.44 -3.04 4.00
N ILE A 54 -7.12 -2.86 3.90
CA ILE A 54 -6.35 -3.08 2.66
C ILE A 54 -6.33 -4.58 2.32
N THR A 55 -6.00 -5.44 3.29
CA THR A 55 -5.96 -6.90 3.09
C THR A 55 -7.34 -7.47 2.74
N SER A 56 -8.42 -6.94 3.32
CA SER A 56 -9.80 -7.34 2.97
C SER A 56 -10.31 -6.75 1.65
N GLY A 57 -9.50 -5.95 0.94
CA GLY A 57 -9.87 -5.35 -0.34
C GLY A 57 -10.96 -4.28 -0.26
N LYS A 58 -11.34 -3.85 0.95
CA LYS A 58 -12.35 -2.80 1.15
C LYS A 58 -11.85 -1.42 0.76
N VAL A 59 -10.54 -1.21 0.86
CA VAL A 59 -9.85 0.02 0.45
C VAL A 59 -8.59 -0.32 -0.32
N LEU A 60 -8.22 0.56 -1.23
CA LEU A 60 -6.98 0.45 -1.98
C LEU A 60 -5.82 1.03 -1.16
N PRO A 61 -4.60 0.47 -1.31
CA PRO A 61 -3.42 1.04 -0.70
C PRO A 61 -3.15 2.47 -1.23
N PRO A 62 -2.61 3.37 -0.38
CA PRO A 62 -2.29 4.73 -0.79
C PRO A 62 -1.25 4.73 -1.91
N ARG A 63 -1.55 5.45 -3.00
CA ARG A 63 -0.68 5.55 -4.18
C ARG A 63 0.32 6.71 -4.11
N GLY A 64 0.26 7.52 -3.05
CA GLY A 64 1.10 8.69 -2.87
C GLY A 64 0.91 9.30 -1.49
N GLN A 65 1.76 10.27 -1.15
CA GLN A 65 1.67 10.98 0.13
C GLN A 65 0.38 11.81 0.21
N TYR A 66 -0.19 11.87 1.41
CA TYR A 66 -1.35 12.72 1.69
C TYR A 66 -1.00 14.19 1.42
N ARG A 67 -1.83 14.86 0.64
CA ARG A 67 -1.73 16.30 0.38
C ARG A 67 -2.98 16.97 0.90
N LYS A 68 -2.82 17.89 1.85
CA LYS A 68 -3.92 18.70 2.35
C LYS A 68 -4.41 19.61 1.22
N VAL A 69 -5.68 19.46 0.83
CA VAL A 69 -6.29 20.32 -0.18
C VAL A 69 -6.45 21.73 0.40
N ILE A 70 -5.90 22.71 -0.29
CA ILE A 70 -6.19 24.13 -0.05
C ILE A 70 -7.24 24.53 -1.10
N PRO A 71 -8.46 24.91 -0.69
CA PRO A 71 -9.50 25.28 -1.64
C PRO A 71 -9.05 26.49 -2.46
N THR A 72 -8.93 26.33 -3.77
CA THR A 72 -8.59 27.43 -4.69
C THR A 72 -9.81 28.07 -5.34
N LYS A 73 -11.00 27.47 -5.18
CA LYS A 73 -12.25 27.99 -5.71
C LYS A 73 -13.32 28.04 -4.63
N THR A 74 -13.84 29.24 -4.42
CA THR A 74 -15.07 29.47 -3.66
C THR A 74 -16.23 29.42 -4.65
N LEU A 75 -17.22 28.58 -4.39
CA LEU A 75 -18.42 28.55 -5.21
C LEU A 75 -19.28 29.80 -4.93
N PRO A 76 -19.82 30.44 -5.97
CA PRO A 76 -20.87 31.44 -5.82
C PRO A 76 -22.07 30.87 -5.06
N GLU A 77 -22.80 31.75 -4.38
CA GLU A 77 -24.03 31.38 -3.68
C GLU A 77 -25.04 30.76 -4.67
N GLY A 78 -25.56 29.57 -4.33
CA GLY A 78 -26.49 28.83 -5.18
C GLY A 78 -25.84 27.88 -6.21
N GLN A 79 -24.52 27.88 -6.37
CA GLN A 79 -23.82 26.93 -7.23
C GLN A 79 -23.38 25.70 -6.42
N ARG A 80 -23.73 24.50 -6.91
CA ARG A 80 -23.33 23.23 -6.29
C ARG A 80 -22.08 22.71 -6.98
N SER A 81 -21.29 21.92 -6.25
CA SER A 81 -20.08 21.28 -6.77
C SER A 81 -20.36 20.33 -7.95
N ILE A 82 -21.57 19.77 -8.04
CA ILE A 82 -21.99 18.95 -9.18
C ILE A 82 -22.11 19.76 -10.48
N ASP A 83 -22.44 21.05 -10.39
CA ASP A 83 -22.58 21.93 -11.55
C ASP A 83 -21.21 22.29 -12.17
N LEU A 84 -20.10 21.91 -11.51
CA LEU A 84 -18.73 22.03 -12.02
C LEU A 84 -18.25 20.77 -12.76
N LEU A 85 -18.98 19.67 -12.64
CA LEU A 85 -18.64 18.41 -13.29
C LEU A 85 -19.49 18.34 -14.55
N ASP A 86 -18.90 18.61 -15.73
CA ASP A 86 -19.52 18.40 -17.05
C ASP A 86 -19.78 16.90 -17.28
N ARG A 87 -20.74 16.35 -16.55
CA ARG A 87 -21.14 14.94 -16.61
C ARG A 87 -22.53 14.86 -17.20
N GLU A 88 -22.57 14.65 -18.51
CA GLU A 88 -23.79 14.40 -19.28
C GLU A 88 -24.35 12.97 -19.07
N ASP A 89 -23.59 12.07 -18.43
CA ASP A 89 -23.85 10.62 -18.35
C ASP A 89 -24.99 10.16 -17.41
N ARG A 90 -25.96 11.03 -17.07
CA ARG A 90 -27.15 10.62 -16.31
C ARG A 90 -28.42 11.24 -16.86
N PHE A 91 -28.85 10.74 -18.00
CA PHE A 91 -30.25 10.72 -18.41
C PHE A 91 -30.60 9.31 -18.92
#